data_AF-A0A9P6E8G4-F1
#
_entry.id   AF-A0A9P6E8G4-F1
#
_cell.length_a   1.000
_cell.length_b   1.000
_cell.length_c   1.000
_cell.angle_alpha   90.00
_cell.angle_beta   90.00
_cell.angle_gamma   90.00
#
_symmetry.space_group_name_H-M   'P 1'
#
loop_
_entity.id
_entity.type
_entity.pdbx_description
1 polymer ?
#
loop_
_entity_poly.entity_id
_entity_poly.type
_entity_poly.pdbx_seq_one_letter_code
_entity_poly.pdbx_strand_id
1 'polypeptide(L)'
;MFEVTFILKAVALVLNLLPSTSSQIAVVCSTHTMPYPKIVALDCDYTIWHGHLDQTKWGKGPGARSKLQDNIEFVDHHYLRDKSDHHNKIRVNMDVTKVVYDILKHGAKLAIVSRNGSVAMCNRALYYIKTTNPATGMEESIIKLVSYNEVVNVNHFKRIHGWSKCDYSDMLLIDDDRHNACVERDLGVKFQLARDSNDKKGLTWEIYQQGLHAWKKSKGYA
;
A
#
# COMPACT_ATOMS: atom_id res chain seq x y z
N MET A 1 48.23 49.33 -29.27
CA MET A 1 47.74 48.15 -30.01
C MET A 1 46.29 48.43 -30.35
N PHE A 2 46.06 48.75 -31.62
CA PHE A 2 44.83 48.94 -32.40
C PHE A 2 43.57 49.63 -31.83
N GLU A 3 43.20 50.64 -32.62
CA GLU A 3 41.99 51.46 -32.71
C GLU A 3 40.69 50.69 -33.09
N VAL A 4 39.56 51.38 -32.94
CA VAL A 4 38.40 51.52 -33.87
C VAL A 4 37.02 51.18 -33.21
N THR A 5 36.14 52.11 -32.77
CA THR A 5 35.22 53.10 -33.44
C THR A 5 33.79 52.54 -33.70
N PHE A 6 32.77 53.19 -33.06
CA PHE A 6 31.42 53.55 -33.59
C PHE A 6 30.39 52.40 -33.86
N ILE A 7 29.05 52.47 -33.79
CA ILE A 7 27.92 53.44 -33.78
C ILE A 7 26.69 52.62 -33.26
N LEU A 8 25.89 53.02 -32.26
CA LEU A 8 24.72 53.93 -32.26
C LEU A 8 23.48 53.52 -33.10
N LYS A 9 22.32 53.56 -32.43
CA LYS A 9 20.92 53.75 -32.91
C LYS A 9 20.20 52.49 -33.45
N ALA A 10 19.16 51.98 -32.78
CA ALA A 10 17.84 52.54 -32.45
C ALA A 10 16.81 52.40 -33.58
N VAL A 11 15.56 52.19 -33.13
CA VAL A 11 14.28 52.44 -33.81
C VAL A 11 13.69 51.27 -34.59
N ALA A 12 12.67 50.70 -33.96
CA ALA A 12 11.59 49.95 -34.60
C ALA A 12 10.88 50.79 -35.67
N LEU A 13 10.62 50.23 -36.85
CA LEU A 13 9.38 50.51 -37.58
C LEU A 13 9.09 49.46 -38.68
N VAL A 14 8.03 48.67 -38.43
CA VAL A 14 6.90 48.36 -39.32
C VAL A 14 7.20 47.96 -40.78
N LEU A 15 6.81 46.74 -41.18
CA LEU A 15 5.61 46.46 -42.00
C LEU A 15 5.53 44.97 -42.40
N ASN A 16 4.31 44.46 -42.36
CA ASN A 16 3.86 43.12 -42.75
C ASN A 16 4.33 42.65 -44.14
N LEU A 17 4.44 41.32 -44.34
CA LEU A 17 3.71 40.54 -45.38
C LEU A 17 4.19 39.06 -45.49
N LEU A 18 3.23 38.11 -45.34
CA LEU A 18 3.17 36.70 -45.79
C LEU A 18 3.77 35.59 -44.86
N PRO A 19 3.30 34.31 -44.97
CA PRO A 19 2.14 33.80 -44.23
C PRO A 19 2.47 32.61 -43.30
N SER A 20 1.47 32.31 -42.47
CA SER A 20 1.31 31.13 -41.60
C SER A 20 1.74 29.79 -42.21
N THR A 21 2.51 29.00 -41.44
CA THR A 21 2.12 27.67 -40.93
C THR A 21 3.33 27.01 -40.27
N SER A 22 3.37 27.01 -38.94
CA SER A 22 3.90 25.89 -38.18
C SER A 22 3.35 26.03 -36.77
N SER A 23 2.15 25.47 -36.57
CA SER A 23 1.65 25.20 -35.23
C SER A 23 2.64 24.21 -34.61
N GLN A 24 3.63 24.72 -33.87
CA GLN A 24 4.39 23.89 -32.96
C GLN A 24 3.40 23.36 -31.94
N ILE A 25 2.95 22.13 -32.18
CA ILE A 25 2.23 21.32 -31.21
C ILE A 25 3.21 21.15 -30.05
N ALA A 26 3.01 21.94 -28.99
CA ALA A 26 3.58 21.61 -27.70
C ALA A 26 2.99 20.25 -27.32
N VAL A 27 3.74 19.18 -27.59
CA VAL A 27 3.47 17.87 -27.02
C VAL A 27 3.72 18.03 -25.53
N VAL A 28 2.66 18.39 -24.80
CA VAL A 28 2.60 18.17 -23.37
C VAL A 28 2.60 16.66 -23.24
N CYS A 29 3.80 16.08 -23.05
CA CYS A 29 3.94 14.74 -22.50
C CYS A 29 3.33 14.78 -21.10
N SER A 30 1.99 14.66 -21.03
CA SER A 30 1.29 14.22 -19.84
C SER A 30 1.97 12.92 -19.46
N THR A 31 2.78 12.94 -18.40
CA THR A 31 3.20 11.73 -17.72
C THR A 31 1.93 11.06 -17.23
N HIS A 32 1.34 10.21 -18.09
CA HIS A 32 0.12 9.49 -17.78
C HIS A 32 0.50 8.49 -16.71
N THR A 33 0.42 8.93 -15.45
CA THR A 33 0.58 8.05 -14.31
C THR A 33 -0.45 6.97 -14.47
N MET A 34 0.01 5.72 -14.58
CA MET A 34 -0.88 4.59 -14.72
C MET A 34 -1.90 4.64 -13.56
N PRO A 35 -3.20 4.56 -13.85
CA PRO A 35 -4.21 4.72 -12.82
C PRO A 35 -4.02 3.69 -11.72
N TYR A 36 -4.13 4.14 -10.47
CA TYR A 36 -3.79 3.34 -9.30
C TYR A 36 -4.76 3.67 -8.14
N PRO A 37 -5.17 2.70 -7.29
CA PRO A 37 -6.05 2.98 -6.15
C PRO A 37 -5.46 4.05 -5.22
N LYS A 38 -6.29 4.96 -4.68
CA LYS A 38 -5.82 5.94 -3.69
C LYS A 38 -5.45 5.29 -2.36
N ILE A 39 -6.13 4.19 -2.02
CA ILE A 39 -5.92 3.42 -0.80
C ILE A 39 -5.87 1.94 -1.14
N VAL A 40 -4.84 1.24 -0.66
CA VAL A 40 -4.78 -0.22 -0.67
C VAL A 40 -4.79 -0.70 0.77
N ALA A 41 -5.79 -1.51 1.09
CA ALA A 41 -6.04 -2.05 2.42
C ALA A 41 -5.69 -3.54 2.45
N LEU A 42 -4.93 -3.95 3.46
CA LEU A 42 -4.50 -5.34 3.66
C LEU A 42 -5.03 -5.84 5.00
N ASP A 43 -5.62 -7.04 5.00
CA ASP A 43 -5.82 -7.79 6.25
C ASP A 43 -4.50 -8.37 6.79
N CYS A 44 -4.52 -8.78 8.05
CA CYS A 44 -3.37 -9.31 8.77
C CYS A 44 -3.26 -10.84 8.67
N ASP A 45 -4.11 -11.56 9.41
CA ASP A 45 -3.99 -13.02 9.56
C ASP A 45 -4.37 -13.72 8.26
N TYR A 46 -3.56 -14.70 7.85
CA TYR A 46 -3.64 -15.37 6.55
C TYR A 46 -3.56 -14.48 5.30
N THR A 47 -3.37 -13.17 5.45
CA THR A 47 -3.17 -12.21 4.34
C THR A 47 -1.73 -11.70 4.31
N ILE A 48 -1.27 -10.96 5.33
CA ILE A 48 0.14 -10.52 5.44
C ILE A 48 1.02 -11.68 5.93
N TRP A 49 0.52 -12.51 6.84
CA TRP A 49 1.23 -13.69 7.32
C TRP A 49 0.33 -14.91 7.35
N HIS A 50 0.90 -16.08 7.15
CA HIS A 50 0.21 -17.34 7.38
C HIS A 50 0.19 -17.70 8.87
N GLY A 51 -0.98 -18.00 9.40
CA GLY A 51 -1.23 -18.25 10.83
C GLY A 51 -2.05 -17.14 11.48
N HIS A 52 -2.38 -17.32 12.76
CA HIS A 52 -3.23 -16.42 13.52
C HIS A 52 -2.52 -15.93 14.79
N LEU A 53 -2.47 -14.61 14.97
CA LEU A 53 -2.03 -13.99 16.23
C LEU A 53 -3.15 -14.08 17.28
N ASP A 54 -3.22 -15.23 17.93
CA ASP A 54 -4.29 -15.58 18.87
C ASP A 54 -3.95 -15.15 20.30
N GLN A 55 -4.62 -14.10 20.80
CA GLN A 55 -4.42 -13.58 22.15
C GLN A 55 -4.76 -14.57 23.28
N THR A 56 -5.50 -15.65 22.97
CA THR A 56 -5.82 -16.70 23.93
C THR A 56 -4.72 -17.74 24.05
N LYS A 57 -3.82 -17.85 23.05
CA LYS A 57 -2.72 -18.83 23.01
C LYS A 57 -1.35 -18.20 23.22
N TRP A 58 -1.11 -17.05 22.61
CA TRP A 58 0.19 -16.38 22.68
C TRP A 58 0.44 -15.80 24.08
N GLY A 59 1.70 -15.82 24.53
CA GLY A 59 2.11 -15.26 25.82
C GLY A 59 1.49 -16.00 27.03
N LYS A 60 1.21 -17.30 26.90
CA LYS A 60 0.62 -18.13 27.96
C LYS A 60 1.58 -19.20 28.49
N GLY A 61 2.75 -19.36 27.88
CA GLY A 61 3.74 -20.34 28.32
C GLY A 61 4.60 -19.85 29.49
N PRO A 62 5.48 -20.73 30.02
CA PRO A 62 6.45 -20.37 31.04
C PRO A 62 7.34 -19.20 30.60
N GLY A 63 7.57 -18.23 31.50
CA GLY A 63 8.42 -17.07 31.22
C GLY A 63 7.77 -15.99 30.35
N ALA A 64 6.45 -16.07 30.10
CA ALA A 64 5.72 -15.04 29.38
C ALA A 64 5.90 -13.64 30.00
N ARG A 65 6.08 -12.65 29.13
CA ARG A 65 6.07 -11.22 29.47
C ARG A 65 4.65 -10.78 29.81
N SER A 66 4.54 -9.83 30.72
CA SER A 66 3.25 -9.30 31.20
C SER A 66 2.39 -8.67 30.09
N LYS A 67 3.03 -7.94 29.16
CA LYS A 67 2.35 -7.41 27.98
C LYS A 67 2.37 -8.46 26.88
N LEU A 68 1.19 -8.79 26.37
CA LEU A 68 1.00 -9.86 25.40
C LEU A 68 1.89 -9.71 24.16
N GLN A 69 1.95 -8.52 23.56
CA GLN A 69 2.78 -8.24 22.40
C GLN A 69 4.29 -8.36 22.67
N ASP A 70 4.74 -8.26 23.92
CA ASP A 70 6.17 -8.42 24.26
C ASP A 70 6.63 -9.88 24.20
N ASN A 71 5.68 -10.81 24.05
CA ASN A 71 5.94 -12.21 23.77
C ASN A 71 6.16 -12.52 22.28
N ILE A 72 5.87 -11.60 21.36
CA ILE A 72 6.22 -11.79 19.95
C ILE A 72 7.73 -11.54 19.79
N GLU A 73 8.44 -12.54 19.27
CA GLU A 73 9.84 -12.40 18.85
C GLU A 73 10.03 -12.60 17.36
N PHE A 74 10.99 -11.85 16.84
CA PHE A 74 11.51 -12.00 15.49
C PHE A 74 12.52 -13.15 15.47
N VAL A 75 12.29 -14.13 14.60
CA VAL A 75 13.24 -15.23 14.37
C VAL A 75 14.11 -14.89 13.16
N ASP A 76 13.45 -14.62 12.04
CA ASP A 76 14.06 -14.21 10.78
C ASP A 76 13.02 -13.45 9.92
N HIS A 77 13.40 -13.06 8.71
CA HIS A 77 12.55 -12.30 7.79
C HIS A 77 11.23 -13.00 7.42
N HIS A 78 11.12 -14.31 7.63
CA HIS A 78 9.94 -15.10 7.31
C HIS A 78 9.15 -15.53 8.54
N TYR A 79 9.74 -15.57 9.73
CA TYR A 79 9.09 -16.13 10.91
C TYR A 79 9.10 -15.19 12.11
N LEU A 80 7.90 -15.05 12.69
CA LEU A 80 7.70 -14.52 14.05
C LEU A 80 7.12 -15.64 14.91
N ARG A 81 7.48 -15.70 16.18
CA ARG A 81 6.95 -16.70 17.11
C ARG A 81 6.74 -16.14 18.51
N ASP A 82 6.04 -16.89 19.34
CA ASP A 82 5.85 -16.60 20.76
C ASP A 82 7.07 -17.06 21.57
N LYS A 83 7.69 -16.16 22.33
CA LYS A 83 8.81 -16.42 23.25
C LYS A 83 8.51 -17.47 24.30
N SER A 84 7.26 -17.51 24.76
CA SER A 84 6.83 -18.38 25.86
C SER A 84 6.41 -19.77 25.39
N ASP A 85 6.08 -19.92 24.11
CA ASP A 85 5.74 -21.18 23.46
C ASP A 85 6.05 -21.13 21.95
N HIS A 86 7.22 -21.65 21.56
CA HIS A 86 7.69 -21.60 20.17
C HIS A 86 6.83 -22.37 19.16
N HIS A 87 5.83 -23.17 19.60
CA HIS A 87 4.85 -23.78 18.69
C HIS A 87 3.92 -22.75 18.08
N ASN A 88 3.63 -21.65 18.80
CA ASN A 88 2.87 -20.52 18.29
C ASN A 88 3.77 -19.67 17.40
N LYS A 89 3.58 -19.78 16.08
CA LYS A 89 4.35 -19.05 15.08
C LYS A 89 3.50 -18.62 13.90
N ILE A 90 3.88 -17.51 13.29
CA ILE A 90 3.34 -17.04 12.02
C ILE A 90 4.47 -16.96 10.98
N ARG A 91 4.13 -17.16 9.71
CA ARG A 91 5.06 -17.03 8.59
C ARG A 91 4.68 -15.86 7.72
N VAL A 92 5.52 -14.84 7.60
CA VAL A 92 5.29 -13.68 6.73
C VAL A 92 5.28 -14.14 5.27
N ASN A 93 4.28 -13.70 4.50
CA ASN A 93 4.20 -14.00 3.08
C ASN A 93 5.34 -13.29 2.33
N MET A 94 5.97 -13.99 1.40
CA MET A 94 7.25 -13.59 0.78
C MET A 94 7.20 -12.22 0.09
N ASP A 95 6.07 -11.90 -0.55
CA ASP A 95 5.93 -10.70 -1.36
C ASP A 95 5.39 -9.49 -0.60
N VAL A 96 5.09 -9.61 0.70
CA VAL A 96 4.51 -8.51 1.50
C VAL A 96 5.33 -7.23 1.39
N THR A 97 6.65 -7.35 1.54
CA THR A 97 7.55 -6.19 1.52
C THR A 97 7.56 -5.52 0.14
N LYS A 98 7.55 -6.32 -0.93
CA LYS A 98 7.45 -5.87 -2.33
C LYS A 98 6.11 -5.21 -2.62
N VAL A 99 5.00 -5.78 -2.16
CA VAL A 99 3.65 -5.22 -2.32
C VAL A 99 3.55 -3.87 -1.60
N VAL A 100 3.98 -3.77 -0.34
CA VAL A 100 3.95 -2.50 0.40
C VAL A 100 4.82 -1.45 -0.27
N TYR A 101 6.02 -1.82 -0.73
CA TYR A 101 6.87 -0.92 -1.50
C TYR A 101 6.15 -0.36 -2.74
N ASP A 102 5.47 -1.23 -3.51
CA ASP A 102 4.77 -0.84 -4.72
C ASP A 102 3.57 0.09 -4.46
N ILE A 103 2.80 -0.18 -3.40
CA ILE A 103 1.70 0.69 -2.93
C ILE A 103 2.24 2.10 -2.68
N LEU A 104 3.30 2.21 -1.88
CA LEU A 104 3.87 3.51 -1.50
C LEU A 104 4.52 4.21 -2.69
N LYS A 105 5.17 3.46 -3.59
CA LYS A 105 5.85 3.99 -4.78
C LYS A 105 4.86 4.66 -5.74
N HIS A 106 3.64 4.14 -5.83
CA HIS A 106 2.57 4.73 -6.63
C HIS A 106 1.77 5.83 -5.90
N GLY A 107 2.23 6.25 -4.72
CA GLY A 107 1.62 7.34 -3.95
C GLY A 107 0.33 6.95 -3.23
N ALA A 108 -0.07 5.67 -3.26
CA ALA A 108 -1.23 5.19 -2.54
C ALA A 108 -0.98 5.11 -1.04
N LYS A 109 -2.05 5.30 -0.26
CA LYS A 109 -2.00 5.14 1.19
C LYS A 109 -2.19 3.66 1.56
N LEU A 110 -1.30 3.14 2.39
CA LEU A 110 -1.44 1.82 2.97
C LEU A 110 -2.43 1.86 4.14
N ALA A 111 -3.43 0.98 4.12
CA ALA A 111 -4.30 0.71 5.25
C ALA A 111 -4.11 -0.73 5.76
N ILE A 112 -4.16 -0.90 7.08
CA ILE A 112 -4.26 -2.21 7.72
C ILE A 112 -5.67 -2.34 8.26
N VAL A 113 -6.41 -3.34 7.81
CA VAL A 113 -7.81 -3.57 8.18
C VAL A 113 -7.96 -4.99 8.65
N SER A 114 -8.20 -5.20 9.95
CA SER A 114 -8.29 -6.57 10.47
C SER A 114 -9.32 -6.72 11.56
N ARG A 115 -9.89 -7.91 11.68
CA ARG A 115 -10.77 -8.32 12.79
C ARG A 115 -10.01 -9.05 13.90
N ASN A 116 -8.68 -9.14 13.82
CA ASN A 116 -7.87 -9.67 14.91
C ASN A 116 -8.19 -8.93 16.22
N GLY A 117 -8.28 -9.67 17.33
CA GLY A 117 -8.68 -9.15 18.64
C GLY A 117 -7.66 -8.25 19.34
N SER A 118 -6.43 -8.13 18.82
CA SER A 118 -5.34 -7.41 19.47
C SER A 118 -4.56 -6.51 18.52
N VAL A 119 -4.92 -5.22 18.51
CA VAL A 119 -4.17 -4.15 17.81
C VAL A 119 -2.68 -4.18 18.20
N ALA A 120 -2.38 -4.38 19.48
CA ALA A 120 -1.01 -4.36 19.99
C ALA A 120 -0.15 -5.51 19.43
N MET A 121 -0.73 -6.70 19.26
CA MET A 121 -0.03 -7.84 18.66
C MET A 121 0.22 -7.60 17.17
N CYS A 122 -0.80 -7.20 16.40
CA CYS A 122 -0.65 -6.88 14.98
C CYS A 122 0.40 -5.78 14.78
N ASN A 123 0.35 -4.70 15.57
CA ASN A 123 1.34 -3.62 15.49
C ASN A 123 2.76 -4.08 15.80
N ARG A 124 2.92 -5.02 16.74
CA ARG A 124 4.24 -5.58 17.04
C ARG A 124 4.75 -6.49 15.93
N ALA A 125 3.89 -7.30 15.32
CA ALA A 125 4.27 -8.09 14.15
C ALA A 125 4.68 -7.19 12.98
N LEU A 126 3.87 -6.17 12.66
CA LEU A 126 4.16 -5.17 11.62
C LEU A 126 5.36 -4.27 11.95
N TYR A 127 5.79 -4.21 13.21
CA TYR A 127 7.03 -3.54 13.60
C TYR A 127 8.27 -4.33 13.15
N TYR A 128 8.23 -5.66 13.25
CA TYR A 128 9.35 -6.52 12.85
C TYR A 128 9.45 -6.71 11.33
N ILE A 129 8.33 -6.62 10.61
CA ILE A 129 8.33 -6.69 9.15
C ILE A 129 8.70 -5.32 8.60
N LYS A 130 9.75 -5.27 7.78
CA LYS A 130 10.27 -4.02 7.23
C LYS A 130 10.29 -4.04 5.71
N THR A 131 10.19 -2.86 5.12
CA THR A 131 10.36 -2.65 3.68
C THR A 131 11.07 -1.33 3.43
N THR A 132 11.59 -1.13 2.23
CA THR A 132 12.16 0.14 1.82
C THR A 132 11.04 1.16 1.66
N ASN A 133 11.20 2.35 2.25
CA ASN A 133 10.33 3.47 2.00
C ASN A 133 10.77 4.15 0.68
N PRO A 134 9.94 4.15 -0.38
CA PRO A 134 10.34 4.72 -1.68
C PRO A 134 10.57 6.24 -1.63
N ALA A 135 10.03 6.96 -0.63
CA ALA A 135 10.24 8.39 -0.49
C ALA A 135 11.61 8.74 0.13
N THR A 136 12.15 7.87 0.97
CA THR A 136 13.41 8.12 1.71
C THR A 136 14.56 7.21 1.28
N GLY A 137 14.26 6.09 0.61
CA GLY A 137 15.21 5.03 0.30
C GLY A 137 15.65 4.19 1.51
N MET A 138 15.10 4.44 2.70
CA MET A 138 15.50 3.77 3.94
C MET A 138 14.60 2.58 4.27
N GLU A 139 15.14 1.58 4.95
CA GLU A 139 14.36 0.47 5.49
C GLU A 139 13.56 0.95 6.72
N GLU A 140 12.23 0.77 6.69
CA GLU A 140 11.33 1.13 7.76
C GLU A 140 10.36 -0.02 8.09
N SER A 141 9.98 -0.14 9.36
CA SER A 141 8.92 -1.04 9.78
C SER A 141 7.61 -0.69 9.08
N ILE A 142 6.89 -1.70 8.57
CA ILE A 142 5.63 -1.49 7.85
C ILE A 142 4.66 -0.65 8.67
N ILE A 143 4.57 -0.88 9.98
CA ILE A 143 3.67 -0.12 10.87
C ILE A 143 3.89 1.41 10.83
N LYS A 144 5.12 1.88 10.54
CA LYS A 144 5.42 3.32 10.42
C LYS A 144 4.94 3.92 9.10
N LEU A 145 4.70 3.07 8.10
CA LEU A 145 4.27 3.45 6.76
C LEU A 145 2.74 3.34 6.58
N VAL A 146 2.04 2.78 7.58
CA VAL A 146 0.57 2.64 7.59
C VAL A 146 -0.08 4.02 7.79
N SER A 147 -0.97 4.39 6.88
CA SER A 147 -1.75 5.63 6.98
C SER A 147 -3.05 5.46 7.75
N TYR A 148 -3.67 4.27 7.68
CA TYR A 148 -4.89 3.95 8.40
C TYR A 148 -4.76 2.59 9.08
N ASN A 149 -4.85 2.55 10.41
CA ASN A 149 -4.71 1.33 11.19
C ASN A 149 -6.04 0.99 11.88
N GLU A 150 -6.79 0.12 11.24
CA GLU A 150 -8.15 -0.27 11.56
C GLU A 150 -8.20 -1.75 11.98
N VAL A 151 -7.47 -2.12 13.03
CA VAL A 151 -7.53 -3.46 13.64
C VAL A 151 -8.63 -3.51 14.71
N VAL A 152 -9.30 -4.66 14.89
CA VAL A 152 -10.46 -4.92 15.77
C VAL A 152 -11.82 -4.37 15.25
N ASN A 153 -11.85 -3.50 14.25
CA ASN A 153 -13.13 -2.95 13.77
C ASN A 153 -13.85 -3.90 12.78
N VAL A 154 -15.13 -3.65 12.53
CA VAL A 154 -15.93 -4.33 11.48
C VAL A 154 -16.41 -3.36 10.40
N ASN A 155 -16.31 -2.05 10.65
CA ASN A 155 -16.69 -0.96 9.76
C ASN A 155 -15.44 -0.18 9.27
N HIS A 156 -14.32 -0.87 9.02
CA HIS A 156 -13.03 -0.27 8.68
C HIS A 156 -13.15 0.80 7.59
N PHE A 157 -13.82 0.46 6.49
CA PHE A 157 -13.93 1.33 5.32
C PHE A 157 -14.77 2.57 5.56
N LYS A 158 -15.83 2.50 6.38
CA LYS A 158 -16.62 3.70 6.73
C LYS A 158 -15.77 4.71 7.51
N ARG A 159 -14.91 4.22 8.41
CA ARG A 159 -13.97 5.07 9.17
C ARG A 159 -12.88 5.65 8.26
N ILE A 160 -12.26 4.81 7.44
CA ILE A 160 -11.26 5.23 6.45
C ILE A 160 -11.84 6.28 5.50
N HIS A 161 -13.04 6.08 4.96
CA HIS A 161 -13.74 7.07 4.15
C HIS A 161 -13.99 8.37 4.95
N GLY A 162 -14.44 8.25 6.20
CA GLY A 162 -14.66 9.39 7.09
C GLY A 162 -13.44 10.29 7.25
N TRP A 163 -12.24 9.71 7.36
CA TRP A 163 -10.98 10.45 7.50
C TRP A 163 -10.36 10.88 6.17
N SER A 164 -10.27 9.95 5.23
CA SER A 164 -9.59 10.16 3.94
C SER A 164 -10.40 11.00 2.96
N LYS A 165 -11.74 11.00 3.11
CA LYS A 165 -12.71 11.50 2.12
C LYS A 165 -12.56 10.87 0.74
N CYS A 166 -11.80 9.79 0.59
CA CYS A 166 -11.65 9.08 -0.66
C CYS A 166 -12.92 8.28 -0.96
N ASP A 167 -13.36 8.27 -2.21
CA ASP A 167 -14.47 7.42 -2.64
C ASP A 167 -14.13 5.95 -2.44
N TYR A 168 -15.11 5.15 -2.03
CA TYR A 168 -14.92 3.70 -1.88
C TYR A 168 -14.42 3.04 -3.16
N SER A 169 -14.87 3.51 -4.33
CA SER A 169 -14.42 3.02 -5.63
C SER A 169 -12.95 3.27 -5.93
N ASP A 170 -12.28 4.15 -5.17
CA ASP A 170 -10.84 4.41 -5.28
C ASP A 170 -10.02 3.56 -4.29
N MET A 171 -10.64 2.57 -3.64
CA MET A 171 -10.01 1.70 -2.67
C MET A 171 -9.97 0.25 -3.16
N LEU A 172 -8.90 -0.47 -2.78
CA LEU A 172 -8.73 -1.90 -2.99
C LEU A 172 -8.49 -2.60 -1.64
N LEU A 173 -9.31 -3.60 -1.32
CA LEU A 173 -9.11 -4.52 -0.21
C LEU A 173 -8.50 -5.83 -0.69
N ILE A 174 -7.46 -6.30 -0.01
CA ILE A 174 -6.95 -7.66 -0.14
C ILE A 174 -7.09 -8.40 1.20
N ASP A 175 -7.81 -9.51 1.19
CA ASP A 175 -8.25 -10.22 2.39
C ASP A 175 -8.49 -11.70 2.07
N ASP A 176 -8.17 -12.62 2.99
CA ASP A 176 -8.32 -14.07 2.78
C ASP A 176 -9.76 -14.58 3.02
N ASP A 177 -10.58 -13.82 3.73
CA ASP A 177 -11.95 -14.20 4.08
C ASP A 177 -12.95 -13.70 3.04
N ARG A 178 -13.48 -14.63 2.25
CA ARG A 178 -14.51 -14.37 1.23
C ARG A 178 -15.77 -13.71 1.81
N HIS A 179 -16.08 -13.88 3.09
CA HIS A 179 -17.22 -13.19 3.71
C HIS A 179 -17.05 -11.66 3.68
N ASN A 180 -15.80 -11.17 3.68
CA ASN A 180 -15.51 -9.74 3.59
C ASN A 180 -15.70 -9.17 2.17
N ALA A 181 -15.93 -10.02 1.15
CA ALA A 181 -16.23 -9.57 -0.22
C ALA A 181 -17.53 -8.75 -0.32
N CYS A 182 -18.40 -8.80 0.69
CA CYS A 182 -19.60 -7.98 0.76
C CYS A 182 -19.31 -6.47 0.69
N VAL A 183 -18.13 -6.01 1.11
CA VAL A 183 -17.74 -4.57 1.04
C VAL A 183 -17.77 -4.02 -0.39
N GLU A 184 -17.56 -4.89 -1.38
CA GLU A 184 -17.63 -4.49 -2.78
C GLU A 184 -19.05 -4.17 -3.20
N ARG A 185 -20.00 -5.02 -2.85
CA ARG A 185 -21.42 -4.80 -3.13
C ARG A 185 -21.98 -3.65 -2.29
N ASP A 186 -21.63 -3.61 -1.00
CA ASP A 186 -22.31 -2.77 -0.01
C ASP A 186 -21.74 -1.34 0.02
N LEU A 187 -20.45 -1.16 -0.31
CA LEU A 187 -19.78 0.15 -0.27
C LEU A 187 -19.15 0.55 -1.61
N GLY A 188 -18.84 -0.39 -2.50
CA GLY A 188 -18.15 -0.14 -3.76
C GLY A 188 -16.61 -0.23 -3.69
N VAL A 189 -16.06 -0.75 -2.60
CA VAL A 189 -14.61 -1.03 -2.46
C VAL A 189 -14.25 -2.24 -3.31
N LYS A 190 -13.21 -2.18 -4.15
CA LYS A 190 -12.80 -3.38 -4.90
C LYS A 190 -12.23 -4.43 -3.93
N PHE A 191 -12.70 -5.66 -4.02
CA PHE A 191 -12.22 -6.78 -3.21
C PHE A 191 -11.37 -7.74 -4.06
N GLN A 192 -10.24 -8.18 -3.49
CA GLN A 192 -9.40 -9.23 -4.03
C GLN A 192 -9.15 -10.29 -2.95
N LEU A 193 -9.50 -11.53 -3.25
CA LEU A 193 -9.27 -12.65 -2.34
C LEU A 193 -7.75 -12.94 -2.25
N ALA A 194 -7.21 -12.98 -1.03
CA ALA A 194 -5.82 -13.32 -0.73
C ALA A 194 -5.59 -14.84 -0.76
N ARG A 195 -5.93 -15.47 -1.88
CA ARG A 195 -5.84 -16.92 -2.04
C ARG A 195 -5.53 -17.30 -3.48
N ASP A 196 -4.60 -18.24 -3.67
CA ASP A 196 -4.25 -18.77 -4.99
C ASP A 196 -5.23 -19.85 -5.48
N SER A 197 -5.01 -20.32 -6.72
CA SER A 197 -5.85 -21.35 -7.36
C SER A 197 -5.75 -22.73 -6.71
N ASN A 198 -4.74 -22.98 -5.86
CA ASN A 198 -4.55 -24.22 -5.12
C ASN A 198 -5.07 -24.11 -3.68
N ASP A 199 -5.94 -23.13 -3.43
CA ASP A 199 -6.53 -22.82 -2.13
C ASP A 199 -5.51 -22.36 -1.08
N LYS A 200 -4.27 -22.02 -1.46
CA LYS A 200 -3.26 -21.52 -0.53
C LYS A 200 -3.54 -20.05 -0.20
N LYS A 201 -3.70 -19.76 1.09
CA LYS A 201 -3.92 -18.40 1.59
C LYS A 201 -2.60 -17.62 1.62
N GLY A 202 -2.71 -16.32 1.36
CA GLY A 202 -1.63 -15.37 1.54
C GLY A 202 -1.51 -14.36 0.41
N LEU A 203 -1.01 -13.19 0.74
CA LEU A 203 -0.67 -12.16 -0.22
C LEU A 203 0.59 -12.55 -1.01
N THR A 204 0.42 -12.76 -2.32
CA THR A 204 1.53 -12.86 -3.28
C THR A 204 1.52 -11.68 -4.23
N TRP A 205 2.62 -11.50 -4.95
CA TRP A 205 2.70 -10.48 -6.00
C TRP A 205 1.62 -10.67 -7.06
N GLU A 206 1.34 -11.91 -7.47
CA GLU A 206 0.33 -12.22 -8.50
C GLU A 206 -1.08 -11.85 -8.04
N ILE A 207 -1.45 -12.21 -6.82
CA ILE A 207 -2.75 -11.86 -6.22
C ILE A 207 -2.92 -10.35 -6.14
N TYR A 208 -1.88 -9.65 -5.71
CA TYR A 208 -1.88 -8.20 -5.66
C TYR A 208 -2.07 -7.56 -7.04
N GLN A 209 -1.34 -8.05 -8.05
CA GLN A 209 -1.49 -7.57 -9.43
C GLN A 209 -2.87 -7.89 -10.02
N GLN A 210 -3.47 -9.04 -9.68
CA GLN A 210 -4.86 -9.37 -10.04
C GLN A 210 -5.85 -8.36 -9.44
N GLY A 211 -5.68 -8.01 -8.16
CA GLY A 211 -6.51 -7.01 -7.49
C GLY A 211 -6.40 -5.63 -8.15
N LEU A 212 -5.18 -5.20 -8.48
CA LEU A 212 -4.96 -3.95 -9.22
C LEU A 212 -5.59 -3.98 -10.61
N HIS A 213 -5.47 -5.09 -11.34
CA HIS A 213 -6.07 -5.25 -12.67
C HIS A 213 -7.60 -5.22 -12.60
N ALA A 214 -8.20 -5.95 -11.65
CA ALA A 214 -9.64 -5.96 -11.43
C ALA A 214 -10.17 -4.57 -11.04
N TRP A 215 -9.42 -3.83 -10.21
CA TRP A 215 -9.73 -2.45 -9.89
C TRP A 215 -9.70 -1.56 -11.14
N LYS A 216 -8.61 -1.60 -11.92
CA LYS A 216 -8.48 -0.83 -13.17
C LYS A 216 -9.63 -1.10 -14.14
N LYS A 217 -9.97 -2.37 -14.34
CA LYS A 217 -11.10 -2.78 -15.19
C LYS A 217 -12.43 -2.19 -14.69
N SER A 218 -12.66 -2.19 -13.39
CA SER A 218 -13.88 -1.60 -12.81
C SER A 218 -13.97 -0.08 -12.96
N LYS A 219 -12.84 0.60 -13.20
CA LYS A 219 -12.77 2.05 -13.48
C LYS A 219 -12.72 2.38 -14.98
N GLY A 220 -12.72 1.37 -15.87
CA GLY A 220 -12.62 1.57 -17.31
C GLY A 220 -11.22 1.89 -17.83
N TYR A 221 -10.17 1.51 -17.09
CA TYR A 221 -8.77 1.76 -17.46
C TYR A 221 -8.06 0.56 -18.13
N ALA A 222 -8.73 -0.59 -18.25
CA ALA A 222 -8.16 -1.84 -18.73
C ALA A 222 -9.04 -2.48 -19.80
#